data_AF-A0AAU7T6F8-F1
#
_entry.id   AF-A0AAU7T6F8-F1
#
_cell.length_a   1.000
_cell.length_b   1.000
_cell.length_c   1.000
_cell.angle_alpha   90.00
_cell.angle_beta   90.00
_cell.angle_gamma   90.00
#
_symmetry.space_group_name_H-M   'P 1'
#
loop_
_entity.id
_entity.type
_entity.pdbx_description
1 polymer ?
#
loop_
_entity_poly.entity_id
_entity_poly.type
_entity_poly.pdbx_seq_one_letter_code
_entity_poly.pdbx_strand_id
1 'polypeptide(L)'
;MIVRAGGRAAVLTPAGPDRPWTDEITAYRWAGPCAKKPLAKVAPTVVVEVTADAATQAGQARHGMRYVRLRPDLAADDLAPLADP
;
A
#
# COMPACT_ATOMS: atom_id res chain seq x y z
N MET A 1 0.88 4.36 -0.69
CA MET A 1 2.05 3.73 -0.05
C MET A 1 2.93 3.15 -1.15
N ILE A 2 4.09 3.75 -1.43
CA ILE A 2 5.05 3.21 -2.41
C ILE A 2 5.90 2.19 -1.67
N VAL A 3 5.68 0.91 -1.91
CA VAL A 3 6.52 -0.14 -1.34
C VAL A 3 7.76 -0.24 -2.22
N ARG A 4 8.93 0.15 -1.70
CA ARG A 4 10.21 -0.13 -2.36
C ARG A 4 10.44 -1.64 -2.31
N ALA A 5 10.69 -2.28 -3.44
CA ALA A 5 11.01 -3.70 -3.52
C ALA A 5 12.33 -3.98 -2.78
N GLY A 6 12.22 -4.41 -1.52
CA GLY A 6 13.29 -4.98 -0.73
C GLY A 6 12.82 -6.31 -0.16
N GLY A 7 13.46 -7.41 -0.56
CA GLY A 7 13.34 -8.77 0.00
C GLY A 7 12.00 -9.51 -0.15
N ARG A 8 10.89 -8.84 -0.51
CA ARG A 8 9.52 -9.43 -0.41
C ARG A 8 8.70 -9.42 -1.68
N ALA A 9 9.29 -9.05 -2.81
CA ALA A 9 8.57 -9.06 -4.10
C ALA A 9 8.09 -10.47 -4.48
N ALA A 10 8.78 -11.52 -4.02
CA ALA A 10 8.49 -12.90 -4.39
C ALA A 10 7.10 -13.42 -3.97
N VAL A 11 6.45 -12.81 -2.97
CA VAL A 11 5.12 -13.25 -2.50
C VAL A 11 3.98 -12.47 -3.17
N LEU A 12 4.28 -11.47 -3.99
CA LEU A 12 3.26 -10.62 -4.61
C LEU A 12 2.91 -11.13 -6.01
N THR A 13 1.62 -11.29 -6.27
CA THR A 13 1.11 -11.62 -7.60
C THR A 13 0.64 -10.36 -8.31
N PRO A 14 0.96 -10.18 -9.61
CA PRO A 14 0.41 -9.07 -10.39
C PRO A 14 -1.13 -9.01 -10.35
N ALA A 15 -1.65 -7.80 -10.40
CA ALA A 15 -3.06 -7.55 -10.60
C ALA A 15 -3.52 -8.01 -12.00
N GLY A 16 -4.78 -8.46 -12.11
CA GLY A 16 -5.46 -8.55 -13.40
C GLY A 16 -5.65 -7.18 -14.08
N PRO A 17 -5.99 -7.17 -15.38
CA PRO A 17 -6.00 -5.96 -16.21
C PRO A 17 -7.08 -4.93 -15.82
N ASP A 18 -8.22 -5.38 -15.30
CA ASP A 18 -9.40 -4.53 -15.09
C ASP A 18 -9.43 -3.84 -13.72
N ARG A 19 -8.32 -3.19 -13.34
CA ARG A 19 -8.32 -2.35 -12.12
C ARG A 19 -8.59 -0.88 -12.45
N PRO A 20 -9.48 -0.20 -11.72
CA PRO A 20 -9.86 1.19 -11.99
C PRO A 20 -8.76 2.22 -11.63
N TRP A 21 -7.57 1.77 -11.23
CA TRP A 21 -6.49 2.65 -10.78
C TRP A 21 -5.55 3.03 -11.92
N THR A 22 -5.01 4.24 -11.86
CA THR A 22 -4.01 4.74 -12.82
C THR A 22 -2.70 3.93 -12.74
N ASP A 23 -1.97 3.90 -13.85
CA ASP A 23 -0.67 3.20 -13.93
C ASP A 23 0.48 3.98 -13.28
N GLU A 24 0.29 5.27 -13.00
CA GLU A 24 1.31 6.13 -12.43
C GLU A 24 0.78 7.02 -11.32
N ILE A 25 1.68 7.38 -10.41
CA ILE A 25 1.42 8.31 -9.31
C ILE A 25 2.41 9.47 -9.32
N THR A 26 1.97 10.63 -8.84
CA THR A 26 2.83 11.80 -8.70
C THR A 26 3.85 11.58 -7.59
N ALA A 27 5.12 11.80 -7.88
CA ALA A 27 6.25 11.68 -6.96
C ALA A 27 6.84 13.05 -6.58
N TYR A 28 5.98 14.08 -6.53
CA TYR A 28 6.33 15.48 -6.29
C TYR A 28 7.34 15.66 -5.16
N ARG A 29 7.06 15.04 -4.00
CA ARG A 29 7.87 15.19 -2.78
C ARG A 29 9.25 14.52 -2.82
N TRP A 30 9.49 13.62 -3.77
CA TRP A 30 10.73 12.81 -3.81
C TRP A 30 11.54 13.00 -5.09
N ALA A 31 10.91 13.44 -6.18
CA ALA A 31 11.54 13.54 -7.50
C ALA A 31 11.18 14.83 -8.27
N GLY A 32 10.47 15.78 -7.64
CA GLY A 32 10.21 17.11 -8.20
C GLY A 32 8.86 17.29 -8.89
N PRO A 33 8.54 18.52 -9.35
CA PRO A 33 7.18 18.99 -9.61
C PRO A 33 6.32 18.15 -10.57
N CYS A 34 6.94 17.61 -11.61
CA CYS A 34 6.27 16.80 -12.64
C CYS A 34 6.66 15.34 -12.60
N ALA A 35 7.36 14.88 -11.55
CA ALA A 35 7.80 13.50 -11.51
C ALA A 35 6.62 12.54 -11.34
N LYS A 36 6.59 11.53 -12.21
CA LYS A 36 5.67 10.39 -12.13
C LYS A 36 6.47 9.13 -11.82
N LYS A 37 5.83 8.18 -11.15
CA LYS A 37 6.39 6.86 -10.88
C LYS A 37 5.37 5.79 -11.24
N PRO A 38 5.81 4.69 -11.87
CA PRO A 38 4.93 3.58 -12.18
C PRO A 38 4.42 2.94 -10.89
N LEU A 39 3.14 2.59 -10.90
CA LEU A 39 2.45 1.90 -9.83
C LEU A 39 2.39 0.40 -10.16
N ALA A 40 3.11 -0.42 -9.40
CA ALA A 40 2.99 -1.86 -9.50
C ALA A 40 1.66 -2.31 -8.87
N LYS A 41 0.70 -2.70 -9.71
CA LYS A 41 -0.61 -3.21 -9.28
C LYS A 41 -0.49 -4.70 -8.94
N VAL A 42 -0.93 -5.09 -7.75
CA VAL A 42 -0.86 -6.47 -7.25
C VAL A 42 -2.22 -6.98 -6.78
N ALA A 43 -2.38 -8.29 -6.70
CA ALA A 43 -3.54 -8.92 -6.07
C ALA A 43 -3.54 -8.65 -4.55
N PRO A 44 -4.66 -8.23 -3.95
CA PRO A 44 -4.75 -7.89 -2.52
C PRO A 44 -4.95 -9.14 -1.66
N THR A 45 -4.08 -10.15 -1.80
CA THR A 45 -4.21 -11.45 -1.13
C THR A 45 -3.19 -11.66 0.00
N VAL A 46 -2.17 -10.82 0.07
CA VAL A 46 -1.10 -10.93 1.08
C VAL A 46 -1.38 -10.00 2.25
N VAL A 47 -1.48 -10.56 3.46
CA VAL A 47 -1.67 -9.81 4.70
C VAL A 47 -0.33 -9.48 5.35
N VAL A 48 -0.19 -8.22 5.79
CA VAL A 48 1.00 -7.73 6.50
C VAL A 48 0.60 -6.98 7.75
N GLU A 49 1.43 -7.10 8.77
CA GLU A 49 1.32 -6.31 9.99
C GLU A 49 2.12 -5.01 9.82
N VAL A 50 1.50 -3.89 10.18
CA VAL A 50 2.11 -2.56 10.13
C VAL A 50 1.89 -1.84 11.46
N THR A 51 2.85 -1.01 11.86
CA THR A 51 2.61 0.00 12.90
C THR A 51 2.24 1.31 12.23
N ALA A 52 1.14 1.91 12.65
CA ALA A 52 0.72 3.27 12.26
C ALA A 52 0.80 4.19 13.48
N ASP A 53 1.27 5.41 13.29
CA ASP A 53 1.16 6.46 14.31
C ASP A 53 -0.25 7.06 14.26
N ALA A 54 -0.84 7.26 15.44
CA ALA A 54 -2.24 7.61 15.64
C ALA A 54 -2.57 9.09 15.36
N ALA A 55 -1.58 9.93 15.05
CA ALA A 55 -1.84 11.35 14.87
C ALA A 55 -2.53 11.68 13.53
N THR A 56 -3.74 12.22 13.63
CA THR A 56 -4.43 12.92 12.54
C THR A 56 -4.12 14.43 12.64
N GLN A 57 -3.88 15.09 11.51
CA GLN A 57 -3.77 16.56 11.49
C GLN A 57 -4.65 17.12 10.37
N ALA A 58 -5.61 17.96 10.73
CA ALA A 58 -6.56 18.59 9.82
C ALA A 58 -7.28 17.59 8.89
N GLY A 59 -7.75 16.47 9.44
CA GLY A 59 -8.52 15.46 8.70
C GLY A 59 -7.73 14.62 7.69
N GLN A 60 -6.40 14.79 7.60
CA GLN A 60 -5.54 13.96 6.77
C GLN A 60 -4.68 13.01 7.62
N ALA A 61 -4.64 11.75 7.23
CA ALA A 61 -3.65 10.79 7.71
C ALA A 61 -2.27 11.21 7.21
N ARG A 62 -1.48 11.85 8.10
CA ARG A 62 -0.12 12.31 7.79
C ARG A 62 0.97 11.29 8.15
N HIS A 63 0.63 10.23 8.85
CA HIS A 63 1.65 9.44 9.53
C HIS A 63 2.10 8.22 8.73
N GLY A 64 3.43 8.08 8.66
CA GLY A 64 4.09 6.99 7.99
C GLY A 64 3.77 5.66 8.67
N MET A 65 3.33 4.69 7.87
CA MET A 65 3.23 3.30 8.32
C MET A 65 4.60 2.64 8.21
N ARG A 66 4.97 1.85 9.21
CA ARG A 66 6.15 0.99 9.15
C ARG A 66 5.71 -0.45 9.05
N TYR A 67 6.34 -1.18 8.14
CA TYR A 67 6.15 -2.62 8.03
C TYR A 67 6.71 -3.33 9.27
N VAL A 68 5.98 -4.31 9.80
CA VAL A 68 6.43 -5.18 10.89
C VAL A 68 6.77 -6.58 10.36
N ARG A 69 5.79 -7.32 9.83
CA ARG A 69 5.96 -8.70 9.34
C ARG A 69 4.87 -9.14 8.36
N LEU A 70 5.11 -10.24 7.64
CA LEU A 70 4.08 -10.94 6.86
C LEU A 70 3.20 -11.74 7.85
N ARG A 71 1.92 -11.89 7.53
CA ARG A 71 0.97 -12.75 8.24
C ARG A 71 0.47 -13.86 7.32
N PRO A 72 1.31 -14.86 6.98
CA PRO A 72 0.89 -15.97 6.13
C PRO A 72 -0.16 -16.87 6.79
N ASP A 73 -0.35 -16.70 8.10
CA ASP A 73 -1.40 -17.32 8.91
C ASP A 73 -2.79 -16.68 8.72
N LEU A 74 -2.90 -15.58 7.97
CA LEU A 74 -4.15 -14.88 7.69
C LEU A 74 -4.39 -14.75 6.18
N ALA A 75 -5.62 -15.03 5.75
CA ALA A 75 -6.15 -14.64 4.46
C ALA A 75 -6.76 -13.24 4.51
N ALA A 76 -6.91 -12.60 3.34
CA ALA A 76 -7.54 -11.28 3.26
C ALA A 76 -8.99 -11.30 3.77
N ASP A 77 -9.71 -12.39 3.51
CA ASP A 77 -11.11 -12.57 3.92
C ASP A 77 -11.28 -12.81 5.43
N ASP A 78 -10.19 -13.09 6.16
CA ASP A 78 -10.21 -13.19 7.62
C ASP A 78 -10.25 -11.80 8.30
N LEU A 79 -10.05 -10.73 7.54
CA LEU A 79 -10.02 -9.36 8.04
C LEU A 79 -11.42 -8.72 7.96
N ALA A 80 -11.82 -8.07 9.05
CA ALA A 80 -13.03 -7.27 9.04
C ALA A 80 -12.92 -6.15 7.99
N PRO A 81 -13.97 -5.88 7.19
CA PRO A 81 -14.02 -4.72 6.33
C PRO A 81 -13.81 -3.45 7.15
N LEU A 82 -13.22 -2.43 6.53
CA LEU A 82 -13.20 -1.11 7.14
C LEU A 82 -14.66 -0.68 7.35
N ALA A 83 -15.03 -0.35 8.60
CA ALA A 83 -16.34 0.23 8.87
C ALA A 83 -16.51 1.51 8.04
N ASP A 84 -17.71 1.72 7.51
CA ASP A 84 -18.04 2.94 6.78
C ASP A 84 -17.82 4.15 7.72
N PRO A 85 -17.14 5.22 7.27
CA PRO A 85 -16.75 6.34 8.12
C PRO A 85 -17.91 7.18 8.63
#